data_AF-A0A4Z0Y517-F1
#
_entry.id   AF-A0A4Z0Y517-F1
#
_cell.length_a   1.000
_cell.length_b   1.000
_cell.length_c   1.000
_cell.angle_alpha   90.00
_cell.angle_beta   90.00
_cell.angle_gamma   90.00
#
_symmetry.space_group_name_H-M   'P 1'
#
loop_
_entity.id
_entity.type
_entity.pdbx_description
1 polymer ?
#
loop_
_entity_poly.entity_id
_entity_poly.type
_entity_poly.pdbx_seq_one_letter_code
_entity_poly.pdbx_strand_id
1 'polypeptide(L)'
;MSAIAGSEDPIKVLITLHPGFDLLDFAGPLEVLSYTKQDINDPESNAFDVTIASVTDELKVYSNQGAVIEANISRKEALETLNDYEILIVPGGSSPKEIDLKAIHLNPPPQVAIIKAFADLQKTEVEQAEDQQTDLKRERTLMSVCTGSLFLAQAGVLQGLYATTHPDHDVQLEMICQHASAHDTQNRTEVITGCRYVVNNARFDIPDEDEEPEANPFIQSYDQFILSKKERRKSSARRGSVSHKLAMLAESVGTKSEKRLGGLRVITAGGVMSGIDATLYVSSAYVSVEAAEEAARIIQHFDWQKGVVVDSVDFEKVTTSDMY
;
A
#
# COMPACT_ATOMS: atom_id res chain seq x y z
N MET A 1 -6.43 1.88 19.49
CA MET A 1 -7.53 2.86 19.30
C MET A 1 -7.58 3.27 17.84
N SER A 2 -8.75 3.17 17.18
CA SER A 2 -8.92 3.51 15.76
C SER A 2 -8.59 4.99 15.50
N ALA A 3 -7.79 5.26 14.47
CA ALA A 3 -7.33 6.60 14.09
C ALA A 3 -8.46 7.50 13.54
N ILE A 4 -9.70 7.00 13.50
CA ILE A 4 -10.89 7.74 13.09
C ILE A 4 -12.01 7.58 14.13
N ALA A 5 -11.64 7.56 15.42
CA ALA A 5 -12.62 7.67 16.50
C ALA A 5 -13.24 9.09 16.49
N GLY A 6 -14.21 9.35 15.60
CA GLY A 6 -14.98 10.58 15.66
C GLY A 6 -15.84 11.01 14.46
N SER A 7 -15.75 10.41 13.26
CA SER A 7 -16.65 10.77 12.16
C SER A 7 -17.64 9.65 11.85
N GLU A 8 -18.95 9.97 11.87
CA GLU A 8 -20.01 9.10 11.34
C GLU A 8 -19.85 8.87 9.82
N ASP A 9 -19.03 9.67 9.15
CA ASP A 9 -18.84 9.61 7.70
C ASP A 9 -17.92 8.44 7.27
N PRO A 10 -18.30 7.69 6.22
CA PRO A 10 -17.47 6.65 5.64
C PRO A 10 -16.13 7.19 5.10
N ILE A 11 -15.10 6.35 5.16
CA ILE A 11 -13.76 6.64 4.66
C ILE A 11 -13.77 6.62 3.14
N LYS A 12 -13.28 7.67 2.50
CA LYS A 12 -13.36 7.80 1.04
C LYS A 12 -12.21 7.08 0.36
N VAL A 13 -12.55 6.20 -0.58
CA VAL A 13 -11.61 5.40 -1.36
C VAL A 13 -11.74 5.73 -2.83
N LEU A 14 -10.61 5.97 -3.49
CA LEU A 14 -10.51 6.11 -4.93
C LEU A 14 -9.88 4.85 -5.52
N ILE A 15 -10.61 4.15 -6.40
CA ILE A 15 -10.02 3.06 -7.20
C ILE A 15 -9.89 3.52 -8.64
N THR A 16 -8.67 3.49 -9.17
CA THR A 16 -8.40 3.90 -10.55
C THR A 16 -8.51 2.73 -11.52
N LEU A 17 -9.06 2.95 -12.71
CA LEU A 17 -9.13 1.97 -13.79
C LEU A 17 -8.43 2.48 -15.05
N HIS A 18 -7.60 1.64 -15.65
CA HIS A 18 -7.00 1.86 -16.96
C HIS A 18 -7.51 0.84 -17.98
N PRO A 19 -7.52 1.17 -19.29
CA PRO A 19 -7.80 0.18 -20.32
C PRO A 19 -6.90 -1.05 -20.18
N GLY A 20 -7.54 -2.22 -20.09
CA GLY A 20 -6.89 -3.50 -19.92
C GLY A 20 -6.41 -3.80 -18.50
N PHE A 21 -7.03 -3.19 -17.48
CA PHE A 21 -6.86 -3.61 -16.09
C PHE A 21 -7.30 -5.07 -15.88
N ASP A 22 -6.74 -5.76 -14.89
CA ASP A 22 -7.21 -7.10 -14.52
C ASP A 22 -8.43 -6.99 -13.60
N LEU A 23 -9.53 -7.65 -13.99
CA LEU A 23 -10.84 -7.48 -13.35
C LEU A 23 -10.79 -7.76 -11.84
N LEU A 24 -10.07 -8.80 -11.42
CA LEU A 24 -10.02 -9.19 -10.01
C LEU A 24 -9.11 -8.29 -9.16
N ASP A 25 -8.14 -7.59 -9.77
CA ASP A 25 -7.33 -6.59 -9.07
C ASP A 25 -8.16 -5.38 -8.62
N PHE A 26 -9.26 -5.12 -9.33
CA PHE A 26 -10.27 -4.12 -8.99
C PHE A 26 -11.39 -4.72 -8.12
N ALA A 27 -11.99 -5.81 -8.58
CA ALA A 27 -13.19 -6.38 -7.96
C ALA A 27 -12.90 -6.98 -6.58
N GLY A 28 -11.71 -7.55 -6.35
CA GLY A 28 -11.33 -8.11 -5.05
C GLY A 28 -11.31 -7.06 -3.95
N PRO A 29 -10.53 -5.97 -4.07
CA PRO A 29 -10.58 -4.86 -3.13
C PRO A 29 -11.98 -4.25 -2.97
N LEU A 30 -12.72 -4.03 -4.07
CA LEU A 30 -14.07 -3.49 -4.02
C LEU A 30 -15.01 -4.38 -3.18
N GLU A 31 -14.94 -5.70 -3.34
CA GLU A 31 -15.75 -6.66 -2.59
C GLU A 31 -15.49 -6.54 -1.07
N VAL A 32 -14.21 -6.53 -0.66
CA VAL A 32 -13.83 -6.42 0.76
C VAL A 32 -14.32 -5.10 1.36
N LEU A 33 -14.07 -3.99 0.68
CA LEU A 33 -14.48 -2.66 1.16
C LEU A 33 -16.01 -2.57 1.31
N SER A 34 -16.77 -3.16 0.37
CA SER A 34 -18.24 -3.14 0.38
C SER A 34 -18.86 -3.90 1.54
N TYR A 35 -18.16 -4.90 2.10
CA TYR A 35 -18.63 -5.66 3.26
C TYR A 35 -18.02 -5.23 4.59
N THR A 36 -17.07 -4.28 4.59
CA THR A 36 -16.51 -3.77 5.84
C THR A 36 -17.46 -2.75 6.47
N LYS A 37 -17.81 -2.95 7.75
CA LYS A 37 -18.72 -2.11 8.51
C LYS A 37 -18.01 -1.43 9.68
N GLN A 38 -18.43 -0.21 10.03
CA GLN A 38 -18.01 0.48 11.26
C GLN A 38 -18.54 -0.25 12.49
N ASP A 39 -19.81 -0.69 12.44
CA ASP A 39 -20.43 -1.58 13.42
C ASP A 39 -20.93 -2.83 12.70
N ILE A 40 -20.35 -3.98 13.03
CA ILE A 40 -20.71 -5.28 12.42
C ILE A 40 -22.18 -5.68 12.66
N ASN A 41 -22.86 -5.06 13.63
CA ASN A 41 -24.26 -5.31 13.93
C ASN A 41 -25.21 -4.34 13.20
N ASP A 42 -24.69 -3.27 12.61
CA ASP A 42 -25.47 -2.30 11.84
C ASP A 42 -25.19 -2.46 10.33
N PRO A 43 -26.13 -3.04 9.55
CA PRO A 43 -25.93 -3.25 8.12
C PRO A 43 -25.80 -1.94 7.31
N GLU A 44 -26.25 -0.80 7.83
CA GLU A 44 -26.14 0.50 7.15
C GLU A 44 -24.82 1.21 7.44
N SER A 45 -24.02 0.71 8.38
CA SER A 45 -22.77 1.33 8.83
C SER A 45 -21.56 1.04 7.91
N ASN A 46 -21.70 1.27 6.60
CA ASN A 46 -20.59 1.09 5.65
C ASN A 46 -19.34 1.87 6.10
N ALA A 47 -18.21 1.18 6.21
CA ALA A 47 -16.97 1.84 6.63
C ALA A 47 -16.32 2.66 5.52
N PHE A 48 -16.56 2.28 4.26
CA PHE A 48 -15.92 2.88 3.10
C PHE A 48 -16.95 3.40 2.09
N ASP A 49 -16.66 4.56 1.51
CA ASP A 49 -17.34 5.12 0.35
C ASP A 49 -16.38 5.07 -0.86
N VAL A 50 -16.68 4.22 -1.83
CA VAL A 50 -15.77 3.93 -2.95
C VAL A 50 -16.19 4.66 -4.20
N THR A 51 -15.28 5.49 -4.73
CA THR A 51 -15.39 6.11 -6.06
C THR A 51 -14.45 5.42 -7.04
N ILE A 52 -14.96 5.11 -8.24
CA ILE A 52 -14.20 4.55 -9.35
C ILE A 52 -13.84 5.66 -10.32
N ALA A 53 -12.54 5.84 -10.60
CA ALA A 53 -12.06 6.82 -11.58
C ALA A 53 -11.43 6.14 -12.79
N SER A 54 -11.74 6.62 -13.98
CA SER A 54 -10.93 6.30 -15.15
C SER A 54 -9.64 7.11 -15.11
N VAL A 55 -8.51 6.50 -15.45
CA VAL A 55 -7.25 7.26 -15.67
C VAL A 55 -7.17 7.85 -17.09
N THR A 56 -8.24 7.74 -17.86
CA THR A 56 -8.38 8.37 -19.18
C THR A 56 -9.54 9.38 -19.15
N ASP A 57 -9.81 10.01 -20.28
CA ASP A 57 -10.95 10.91 -20.42
C ASP A 57 -12.26 10.15 -20.74
N GLU A 58 -12.19 8.83 -20.98
CA GLU A 58 -13.35 7.96 -21.20
C GLU A 58 -13.78 7.25 -19.92
N LEU A 59 -15.08 7.28 -19.59
CA LEU A 59 -15.61 6.61 -18.39
C LEU A 59 -15.78 5.10 -18.56
N LYS A 60 -15.95 4.60 -19.79
CA LYS A 60 -16.07 3.16 -20.06
C LYS A 60 -14.68 2.55 -20.15
N VAL A 61 -14.32 1.76 -19.16
CA VAL A 61 -13.01 1.10 -19.07
C VAL A 61 -13.17 -0.41 -19.24
N TYR A 62 -12.41 -0.96 -20.17
CA TYR A 62 -12.42 -2.39 -20.49
C TYR A 62 -11.34 -3.11 -19.68
N SER A 63 -11.70 -4.23 -19.04
CA SER A 63 -10.74 -5.14 -18.43
C SER A 63 -10.09 -6.07 -19.47
N ASN A 64 -8.98 -6.69 -19.10
CA ASN A 64 -8.33 -7.76 -19.87
C ASN A 64 -9.25 -8.96 -20.15
N GLN A 65 -10.20 -9.21 -19.26
CA GLN A 65 -11.17 -10.30 -19.36
C GLN A 65 -12.38 -9.93 -20.23
N GLY A 66 -12.45 -8.70 -20.76
CA GLY A 66 -13.50 -8.22 -21.64
C GLY A 66 -14.74 -7.66 -20.95
N ALA A 67 -14.77 -7.63 -19.60
CA ALA A 67 -15.79 -6.91 -18.85
C ALA A 67 -15.59 -5.40 -18.98
N VAL A 68 -16.70 -4.65 -18.99
CA VAL A 68 -16.70 -3.18 -19.10
C VAL A 68 -17.24 -2.60 -17.81
N ILE A 69 -16.48 -1.68 -17.21
CA ILE A 69 -16.89 -0.92 -16.04
C ILE A 69 -17.06 0.54 -16.46
N GLU A 70 -18.19 1.14 -16.10
CA GLU A 70 -18.39 2.58 -16.23
C GLU A 70 -17.90 3.25 -14.94
N ALA A 71 -16.80 3.98 -15.02
CA ALA A 71 -16.24 4.73 -13.91
C ALA A 71 -17.19 5.87 -13.48
N ASN A 72 -17.20 6.18 -12.19
CA ASN A 72 -18.00 7.28 -11.64
C ASN A 72 -17.48 8.64 -12.11
N ILE A 73 -16.16 8.81 -12.19
CA ILE A 73 -15.51 10.08 -12.52
C ILE A 73 -14.37 9.92 -13.54
N SER A 74 -14.08 11.01 -14.24
CA SER A 74 -12.95 11.09 -15.20
C SER A 74 -11.62 11.33 -14.48
N ARG A 75 -10.50 11.15 -15.20
CA ARG A 75 -9.17 11.49 -14.67
C ARG A 75 -9.08 12.94 -14.19
N LYS A 76 -9.66 13.86 -14.96
CA LYS A 76 -9.61 15.30 -14.65
C LYS A 76 -10.28 15.58 -13.32
N GLU A 77 -11.50 15.07 -13.14
CA GLU A 77 -12.27 15.23 -11.92
C GLU A 77 -11.59 14.56 -10.73
N ALA A 78 -11.05 13.34 -10.92
CA ALA A 78 -10.30 12.64 -9.88
C ALA A 78 -9.06 13.42 -9.38
N LEU A 79 -8.38 14.15 -10.26
CA LEU A 79 -7.26 15.03 -9.88
C LEU A 79 -7.75 16.29 -9.15
N GLU A 80 -8.90 16.84 -9.53
CA GLU A 80 -9.50 18.03 -8.91
C GLU A 80 -10.05 17.74 -7.51
N THR A 81 -10.57 16.53 -7.27
CA THR A 81 -11.14 16.09 -5.98
C THR A 81 -10.22 15.17 -5.18
N LEU A 82 -8.96 15.00 -5.61
CA LEU A 82 -8.04 13.99 -5.04
C LEU A 82 -7.84 14.13 -3.52
N ASN A 83 -7.91 15.36 -3.01
CA ASN A 83 -7.76 15.66 -1.59
C ASN A 83 -8.85 15.03 -0.70
N ASP A 84 -10.01 14.69 -1.29
CA ASP A 84 -11.15 14.13 -0.56
C ASP A 84 -10.96 12.66 -0.16
N TYR A 85 -10.00 11.94 -0.76
CA TYR A 85 -9.86 10.49 -0.62
C TYR A 85 -8.73 10.06 0.32
N GLU A 86 -9.03 9.33 1.38
CA GLU A 86 -7.99 8.81 2.27
C GLU A 86 -7.20 7.64 1.66
N ILE A 87 -7.80 6.91 0.70
CA ILE A 87 -7.19 5.71 0.11
C ILE A 87 -7.20 5.80 -1.41
N LEU A 88 -6.06 5.52 -2.05
CA LEU A 88 -5.94 5.32 -3.49
C LEU A 88 -5.53 3.87 -3.78
N ILE A 89 -6.33 3.16 -4.59
CA ILE A 89 -6.06 1.79 -5.03
C ILE A 89 -5.77 1.77 -6.54
N VAL A 90 -4.64 1.18 -6.90
CA VAL A 90 -4.14 1.06 -8.28
C VAL A 90 -4.08 -0.42 -8.70
N PRO A 91 -5.07 -0.91 -9.45
CA PRO A 91 -5.06 -2.24 -10.05
C PRO A 91 -3.91 -2.44 -11.05
N GLY A 92 -3.53 -3.69 -11.29
CA GLY A 92 -2.63 -4.07 -12.36
C GLY A 92 -3.38 -4.39 -13.66
N GLY A 93 -2.67 -5.07 -14.56
CA GLY A 93 -3.16 -5.47 -15.89
C GLY A 93 -2.51 -4.67 -17.01
N SER A 94 -2.47 -5.26 -18.20
CA SER A 94 -1.89 -4.70 -19.43
C SER A 94 -0.46 -4.17 -19.32
N SER A 95 0.33 -4.75 -18.40
CA SER A 95 1.75 -4.43 -18.34
C SER A 95 2.51 -5.12 -19.48
N PRO A 96 3.34 -4.39 -20.24
CA PRO A 96 4.10 -4.97 -21.33
C PRO A 96 5.09 -6.00 -20.75
N LYS A 97 5.33 -7.11 -21.46
CA LYS A 97 6.28 -8.14 -21.01
C LYS A 97 7.74 -7.66 -21.00
N GLU A 98 8.05 -6.66 -21.82
CA GLU A 98 9.36 -6.04 -21.93
C GLU A 98 9.22 -4.54 -21.66
N ILE A 99 10.22 -3.93 -21.03
CA ILE A 99 10.26 -2.49 -20.76
C ILE A 99 11.45 -1.88 -21.46
N ASP A 100 11.20 -0.83 -22.22
CA ASP A 100 12.24 0.06 -22.69
C ASP A 100 12.54 1.12 -21.62
N LEU A 101 13.55 0.84 -20.78
CA LEU A 101 13.98 1.75 -19.72
C LEU A 101 14.45 3.12 -20.26
N LYS A 102 14.91 3.21 -21.52
CA LYS A 102 15.32 4.49 -22.11
C LYS A 102 14.13 5.38 -22.46
N ALA A 103 13.00 4.76 -22.81
CA ALA A 103 11.78 5.46 -23.22
C ALA A 103 10.72 5.55 -22.10
N ILE A 104 10.93 4.89 -20.95
CA ILE A 104 9.94 4.77 -19.88
C ILE A 104 9.46 6.13 -19.31
N HIS A 105 10.25 7.19 -19.46
CA HIS A 105 9.89 8.55 -19.03
C HIS A 105 9.24 9.40 -20.13
N LEU A 106 9.37 9.00 -21.41
CA LEU A 106 8.90 9.80 -22.55
C LEU A 106 7.38 9.82 -22.65
N ASN A 107 6.75 8.68 -22.34
CA ASN A 107 5.30 8.52 -22.34
C ASN A 107 4.90 7.73 -21.09
N PRO A 108 4.85 8.38 -19.91
CA PRO A 108 4.48 7.70 -18.69
C PRO A 108 3.03 7.18 -18.80
N PRO A 109 2.73 6.01 -18.23
CA PRO A 109 1.37 5.50 -18.12
C PRO A 109 0.44 6.51 -17.44
N PRO A 110 -0.85 6.55 -17.83
CA PRO A 110 -1.79 7.54 -17.32
C PRO A 110 -1.97 7.54 -15.80
N GLN A 111 -1.70 6.41 -15.13
CA GLN A 111 -1.74 6.25 -13.68
C GLN A 111 -0.67 7.10 -12.96
N VAL A 112 0.48 7.34 -13.59
CA VAL A 112 1.63 7.98 -12.94
C VAL A 112 1.28 9.38 -12.42
N ALA A 113 0.46 10.14 -13.15
CA ALA A 113 0.08 11.49 -12.75
C ALA A 113 -0.71 11.51 -11.45
N ILE A 114 -1.74 10.65 -11.33
CA ILE A 114 -2.58 10.60 -10.13
C ILE A 114 -1.85 9.99 -8.93
N ILE A 115 -0.97 9.00 -9.16
CA ILE A 115 -0.11 8.42 -8.11
C ILE A 115 0.82 9.47 -7.51
N LYS A 116 1.51 10.26 -8.36
CA LYS A 116 2.40 11.34 -7.90
C LYS A 116 1.63 12.40 -7.15
N ALA A 117 0.51 12.87 -7.71
CA ALA A 117 -0.33 13.88 -7.07
C ALA A 117 -0.80 13.42 -5.69
N PHE A 118 -1.24 12.16 -5.55
CA PHE A 118 -1.69 11.61 -4.26
C PHE A 118 -0.55 11.54 -3.23
N ALA A 119 0.64 11.13 -3.65
CA ALA A 119 1.81 11.08 -2.77
C ALA A 119 2.32 12.47 -2.35
N ASP A 120 2.24 13.46 -3.24
CA ASP A 120 2.66 14.84 -2.94
C ASP A 120 1.65 15.58 -2.05
N LEU A 121 0.35 15.23 -2.10
CA LEU A 121 -0.67 15.74 -1.17
C LEU A 121 -0.29 15.40 0.28
N GLN A 122 0.05 14.14 0.56
CA GLN A 122 0.46 13.70 1.90
C GLN A 122 1.66 14.50 2.43
N LYS A 123 2.68 14.73 1.59
CA LYS A 123 3.86 15.54 2.00
C LYS A 123 3.45 16.98 2.33
N THR A 124 2.66 17.58 1.46
CA THR A 124 2.20 18.97 1.61
C THR A 124 1.37 19.13 2.89
N GLU A 125 0.49 18.17 3.18
CA GLU A 125 -0.34 18.18 4.41
C GLU A 125 0.52 18.03 5.68
N VAL A 126 1.60 17.23 5.63
CA VAL A 126 2.55 17.09 6.75
C VAL A 126 3.34 18.37 6.97
N GLU A 127 3.89 18.98 5.92
CA GLU A 127 4.61 20.25 6.01
C GLU A 127 3.73 21.36 6.59
N GLN A 128 2.46 21.43 6.15
CA GLN A 128 1.50 22.39 6.70
C GLN A 128 1.14 22.12 8.16
N ALA A 129 1.01 20.84 8.55
CA ALA A 129 0.72 20.44 9.92
C ALA A 129 1.91 20.77 10.86
N GLU A 130 3.14 20.62 10.38
CA GLU A 130 4.35 21.03 11.07
C GLU A 130 4.43 22.54 11.30
N ASP A 131 4.25 23.32 10.23
CA ASP A 131 4.27 24.78 10.29
C ASP A 131 3.20 25.33 11.25
N GLN A 132 2.03 24.70 11.27
CA GLN A 132 0.91 25.10 12.14
C GLN A 132 0.97 24.44 13.53
N GLN A 133 1.93 23.55 13.76
CA GLN A 133 2.08 22.77 14.99
C GLN A 133 0.79 22.05 15.39
N THR A 134 0.11 21.49 14.40
CA THR A 134 -1.13 20.71 14.53
C THR A 134 -0.89 19.24 14.19
N ASP A 135 -1.73 18.36 14.69
CA ASP A 135 -1.73 16.97 14.23
C ASP A 135 -2.16 16.86 12.78
N LEU A 136 -1.58 15.88 12.08
CA LEU A 136 -1.97 15.53 10.73
C LEU A 136 -3.45 15.13 10.71
N LYS A 137 -4.25 15.80 9.88
CA LYS A 137 -5.70 15.56 9.84
C LYS A 137 -6.08 14.19 9.29
N ARG A 138 -5.29 13.64 8.36
CA ARG A 138 -5.62 12.42 7.60
C ARG A 138 -4.34 11.67 7.25
N GLU A 139 -4.30 10.38 7.54
CA GLU A 139 -3.26 9.50 7.02
C GLU A 139 -3.74 8.81 5.75
N ARG A 140 -2.98 8.98 4.67
CA ARG A 140 -3.33 8.41 3.37
C ARG A 140 -2.69 7.04 3.15
N THR A 141 -3.41 6.18 2.44
CA THR A 141 -2.92 4.88 1.99
C THR A 141 -2.92 4.82 0.46
N LEU A 142 -1.75 4.50 -0.10
CA LEU A 142 -1.59 4.15 -1.51
C LEU A 142 -1.38 2.64 -1.60
N MET A 143 -2.35 1.94 -2.19
CA MET A 143 -2.29 0.50 -2.41
C MET A 143 -2.20 0.19 -3.91
N SER A 144 -1.39 -0.79 -4.28
CA SER A 144 -1.41 -1.36 -5.64
C SER A 144 -1.60 -2.87 -5.61
N VAL A 145 -2.25 -3.42 -6.64
CA VAL A 145 -2.40 -4.87 -6.81
C VAL A 145 -1.68 -5.33 -8.07
N CYS A 146 -1.06 -6.51 -8.04
CA CYS A 146 -0.40 -7.14 -9.18
C CYS A 146 0.65 -6.19 -9.78
N THR A 147 0.60 -6.01 -11.09
CA THR A 147 1.47 -5.12 -11.85
C THR A 147 1.18 -3.63 -11.63
N GLY A 148 0.18 -3.27 -10.81
CA GLY A 148 -0.07 -1.89 -10.40
C GLY A 148 1.14 -1.26 -9.70
N SER A 149 1.93 -2.08 -8.99
CA SER A 149 3.20 -1.69 -8.36
C SER A 149 4.24 -1.17 -9.36
N LEU A 150 4.18 -1.58 -10.63
CA LEU A 150 5.05 -1.05 -11.69
C LEU A 150 4.73 0.42 -11.98
N PHE A 151 3.46 0.83 -11.88
CA PHE A 151 3.07 2.23 -12.03
C PHE A 151 3.56 3.07 -10.84
N LEU A 152 3.52 2.51 -9.63
CA LEU A 152 4.12 3.13 -8.44
C LEU A 152 5.64 3.29 -8.61
N ALA A 153 6.33 2.27 -9.13
CA ALA A 153 7.76 2.34 -9.42
C ALA A 153 8.09 3.44 -10.44
N GLN A 154 7.31 3.54 -11.54
CA GLN A 154 7.46 4.60 -12.55
C GLN A 154 7.11 5.99 -12.01
N ALA A 155 6.22 6.07 -11.03
CA ALA A 155 5.95 7.29 -10.30
C ALA A 155 7.09 7.70 -9.34
N GLY A 156 8.04 6.81 -9.07
CA GLY A 156 9.15 7.04 -8.15
C GLY A 156 8.76 6.93 -6.67
N VAL A 157 7.52 6.55 -6.36
CA VAL A 157 7.02 6.53 -4.98
C VAL A 157 7.51 5.32 -4.18
N LEU A 158 8.15 4.35 -4.84
CA LEU A 158 8.74 3.19 -4.15
C LEU A 158 10.20 3.41 -3.72
N GLN A 159 10.80 4.55 -4.04
CA GLN A 159 12.21 4.80 -3.75
C GLN A 159 12.50 4.75 -2.25
N GLY A 160 13.45 3.89 -1.84
CA GLY A 160 13.77 3.66 -0.42
C GLY A 160 12.73 2.86 0.37
N LEU A 161 11.74 2.25 -0.30
CA LEU A 161 10.72 1.40 0.32
C LEU A 161 10.89 -0.07 -0.06
N TYR A 162 10.13 -0.95 0.57
CA TYR A 162 10.01 -2.35 0.17
C TYR A 162 8.79 -2.53 -0.71
N ALA A 163 8.87 -3.39 -1.71
CA ALA A 163 7.77 -3.64 -2.62
C ALA A 163 7.67 -5.10 -3.04
N THR A 164 6.48 -5.53 -3.45
CA THR A 164 6.25 -6.79 -4.17
C THR A 164 5.37 -6.53 -5.39
N THR A 165 5.35 -7.46 -6.34
CA THR A 165 4.45 -7.41 -7.50
C THR A 165 3.96 -8.82 -7.83
N HIS A 166 3.28 -8.98 -8.96
CA HIS A 166 3.01 -10.30 -9.50
C HIS A 166 4.33 -11.05 -9.75
N PRO A 167 4.51 -12.31 -9.32
CA PRO A 167 5.80 -13.01 -9.38
C PRO A 167 6.47 -13.01 -10.77
N ASP A 168 5.68 -13.15 -11.84
CA ASP A 168 6.18 -13.10 -13.22
C ASP A 168 6.78 -11.74 -13.64
N HIS A 169 6.59 -10.69 -12.83
CA HIS A 169 7.04 -9.33 -13.07
C HIS A 169 8.01 -8.82 -12.00
N ASP A 170 8.49 -9.66 -11.07
CA ASP A 170 9.43 -9.25 -10.00
C ASP A 170 10.70 -8.60 -10.57
N VAL A 171 11.29 -9.23 -11.58
CA VAL A 171 12.49 -8.71 -12.29
C VAL A 171 12.17 -7.37 -12.97
N GLN A 172 10.97 -7.23 -13.50
CA GLN A 172 10.53 -6.01 -14.16
C GLN A 172 10.37 -4.86 -13.16
N LEU A 173 9.76 -5.12 -12.00
CA LEU A 173 9.66 -4.15 -10.92
C LEU A 173 11.06 -3.70 -10.47
N GLU A 174 11.98 -4.64 -10.28
CA GLU A 174 13.35 -4.34 -9.87
C GLU A 174 14.05 -3.43 -10.88
N MET A 175 13.96 -3.73 -12.18
CA MET A 175 14.53 -2.89 -13.24
C MET A 175 13.98 -1.46 -13.24
N ILE A 176 12.66 -1.28 -13.08
CA ILE A 176 12.05 0.05 -13.03
C ILE A 176 12.53 0.81 -11.79
N CYS A 177 12.56 0.16 -10.62
CA CYS A 177 12.98 0.80 -9.38
C CYS A 177 14.47 1.20 -9.41
N GLN A 178 15.34 0.35 -9.97
CA GLN A 178 16.75 0.66 -10.18
C GLN A 178 16.92 1.85 -11.14
N HIS A 179 16.12 1.92 -12.20
CA HIS A 179 16.15 3.03 -13.15
C HIS A 179 15.64 4.33 -12.51
N ALA A 180 14.55 4.29 -11.75
CA ALA A 180 14.01 5.44 -11.02
C ALA A 180 14.98 5.99 -9.96
N SER A 181 15.82 5.12 -9.37
CA SER A 181 16.83 5.46 -8.37
C SER A 181 18.25 5.63 -8.94
N ALA A 182 18.43 5.70 -10.27
CA ALA A 182 19.75 5.65 -10.91
C ALA A 182 20.75 6.74 -10.46
N HIS A 183 20.25 7.84 -9.88
CA HIS A 183 21.06 8.94 -9.34
C HIS A 183 21.16 8.96 -7.81
N ASP A 184 20.51 8.02 -7.12
CA ASP A 184 20.46 7.93 -5.67
C ASP A 184 20.68 6.48 -5.22
N THR A 185 21.96 6.15 -5.03
CA THR A 185 22.38 4.80 -4.65
C THR A 185 22.07 4.43 -3.20
N GLN A 186 21.70 5.40 -2.36
CA GLN A 186 21.45 5.19 -0.94
C GLN A 186 20.00 4.76 -0.69
N ASN A 187 19.07 5.16 -1.56
CA ASN A 187 17.64 4.93 -1.37
C ASN A 187 17.06 3.99 -2.41
N ARG A 188 17.53 2.74 -2.41
CA ARG A 188 17.03 1.71 -3.33
C ARG A 188 15.74 1.10 -2.80
N THR A 189 14.86 0.73 -3.72
CA THR A 189 13.69 -0.10 -3.41
C THR A 189 14.14 -1.55 -3.26
N GLU A 190 13.71 -2.21 -2.19
CA GLU A 190 13.94 -3.65 -1.98
C GLU A 190 12.73 -4.45 -2.46
N VAL A 191 12.91 -5.32 -3.46
CA VAL A 191 11.81 -6.14 -4.01
C VAL A 191 11.73 -7.49 -3.28
N ILE A 192 10.65 -7.71 -2.54
CA ILE A 192 10.40 -8.96 -1.81
C ILE A 192 9.61 -9.93 -2.69
N THR A 193 10.28 -10.96 -3.19
CA THR A 193 9.65 -11.97 -4.06
C THR A 193 8.78 -12.98 -3.27
N GLY A 194 7.66 -13.38 -3.87
CA GLY A 194 6.76 -14.39 -3.29
C GLY A 194 6.15 -13.98 -1.94
N CYS A 195 6.09 -12.68 -1.67
CA CYS A 195 5.32 -12.08 -0.60
C CYS A 195 3.84 -11.95 -1.03
N ARG A 196 2.91 -12.00 -0.07
CA ARG A 196 1.50 -11.76 -0.38
C ARG A 196 1.29 -10.27 -0.67
N TYR A 197 1.65 -9.42 0.28
CA TYR A 197 1.71 -7.99 0.13
C TYR A 197 2.71 -7.41 1.12
N VAL A 198 3.24 -6.24 0.81
CA VAL A 198 4.19 -5.51 1.64
C VAL A 198 3.54 -4.21 2.09
N VAL A 199 3.66 -3.90 3.38
CA VAL A 199 3.17 -2.67 4.00
C VAL A 199 4.37 -1.86 4.48
N ASN A 200 4.53 -0.66 3.95
CA ASN A 200 5.48 0.33 4.45
C ASN A 200 4.75 1.39 5.29
N ASN A 201 5.43 1.94 6.29
CA ASN A 201 4.89 2.98 7.18
C ASN A 201 3.61 2.50 7.93
N ALA A 202 3.67 1.29 8.51
CA ALA A 202 2.55 0.59 9.18
C ALA A 202 2.23 1.11 10.60
N ARG A 203 2.12 2.43 10.77
CA ARG A 203 2.16 3.16 12.05
C ARG A 203 1.28 2.64 13.21
N PHE A 204 0.21 1.89 12.97
CA PHE A 204 -0.72 1.40 14.01
C PHE A 204 -0.69 -0.13 14.19
N ASP A 205 0.25 -0.78 13.53
CA ASP A 205 0.29 -2.24 13.44
C ASP A 205 1.33 -2.89 14.35
N ILE A 206 2.09 -2.05 15.06
CA ILE A 206 3.11 -2.47 16.01
C ILE A 206 2.62 -2.07 17.41
N PRO A 207 2.32 -3.05 18.28
CA PRO A 207 1.82 -2.81 19.62
C PRO A 207 2.89 -2.18 20.52
N ASP A 208 2.45 -1.31 21.43
CA ASP A 208 3.28 -0.72 22.51
C ASP A 208 3.71 -1.79 23.53
N GLU A 209 4.86 -1.61 24.19
CA GLU A 209 5.51 -2.60 25.08
C GLU A 209 4.63 -3.14 26.23
N ASP A 210 3.57 -2.42 26.61
CA ASP A 210 2.74 -2.70 27.79
C ASP A 210 1.38 -3.36 27.47
N GLU A 211 1.02 -3.54 26.19
CA GLU A 211 -0.19 -4.27 25.79
C GLU A 211 0.19 -5.64 25.25
N GLU A 212 -0.32 -6.73 25.86
CA GLU A 212 -0.29 -8.04 25.19
C GLU A 212 -1.07 -7.90 23.88
N PRO A 213 -0.42 -7.98 22.71
CA PRO A 213 -1.12 -7.63 21.49
C PRO A 213 -2.12 -8.73 21.17
N GLU A 214 -3.37 -8.35 20.91
CA GLU A 214 -4.11 -9.08 19.89
C GLU A 214 -3.36 -8.86 18.58
N ALA A 215 -2.43 -9.76 18.26
CA ALA A 215 -1.59 -9.66 17.08
C ALA A 215 -2.48 -9.56 15.83
N ASN A 216 -2.39 -8.44 15.09
CA ASN A 216 -3.16 -8.24 13.87
C ASN A 216 -2.99 -9.48 12.94
N PRO A 217 -4.07 -10.25 12.69
CA PRO A 217 -3.96 -11.55 12.04
C PRO A 217 -3.67 -11.43 10.55
N PHE A 218 -3.73 -10.23 9.98
CA PHE A 218 -3.47 -9.97 8.58
C PHE A 218 -1.99 -9.75 8.28
N ILE A 219 -1.15 -9.50 9.29
CA ILE A 219 0.27 -9.16 9.07
C ILE A 219 1.24 -10.03 9.86
N GLN A 220 2.50 -9.97 9.43
CA GLN A 220 3.68 -10.51 10.10
C GLN A 220 4.86 -9.57 9.88
N SER A 221 5.84 -9.61 10.78
CA SER A 221 7.11 -8.90 10.59
C SER A 221 7.94 -9.50 9.45
N TYR A 222 8.86 -8.71 8.90
CA TYR A 222 9.84 -9.17 7.92
C TYR A 222 10.64 -10.39 8.41
N ASP A 223 11.10 -10.37 9.66
CA ASP A 223 11.84 -11.48 10.26
C ASP A 223 11.01 -12.77 10.34
N GLN A 224 9.75 -12.68 10.76
CA GLN A 224 8.82 -13.82 10.77
C GLN A 224 8.60 -14.39 9.37
N PHE A 225 8.43 -13.52 8.37
CA PHE A 225 8.31 -13.94 6.98
C PHE A 225 9.54 -14.70 6.49
N ILE A 226 10.74 -14.17 6.71
CA ILE A 226 11.99 -14.83 6.33
C ILE A 226 12.16 -16.17 7.04
N LEU A 227 11.82 -16.26 8.33
CA LEU A 227 11.83 -17.52 9.08
C LEU A 227 10.85 -18.54 8.48
N SER A 228 9.63 -18.14 8.14
CA SER A 228 8.63 -19.04 7.53
C SER A 228 9.09 -19.61 6.17
N LYS A 229 9.86 -18.83 5.40
CA LYS A 229 10.46 -19.28 4.13
C LYS A 229 11.65 -20.22 4.37
N LYS A 230 12.43 -19.99 5.43
CA LYS A 230 13.56 -20.85 5.84
C LYS A 230 13.09 -22.17 6.45
N GLU A 231 11.99 -22.22 7.20
CA GLU A 231 11.45 -23.49 7.73
C GLU A 231 11.00 -24.45 6.62
N ARG A 232 10.67 -23.93 5.42
CA ARG A 232 10.45 -24.73 4.20
C ARG A 232 11.74 -25.22 3.52
N ARG A 233 12.93 -24.77 3.95
CA ARG A 233 14.26 -25.24 3.51
C ARG A 233 15.16 -25.45 4.73
N LYS A 234 15.23 -26.67 5.26
CA LYS A 234 16.17 -27.03 6.34
C LYS A 234 17.59 -26.51 6.04
N SER A 235 18.02 -25.47 6.73
CA SER A 235 19.42 -25.28 7.10
C SER A 235 19.58 -24.28 8.26
N SER A 236 20.51 -24.61 9.15
CA SER A 236 20.86 -23.91 10.36
C SER A 236 21.85 -22.78 10.10
N ALA A 237 21.49 -21.54 10.43
CA ALA A 237 22.46 -20.48 10.70
C ALA A 237 21.85 -19.45 11.66
N ARG A 238 22.65 -19.00 12.63
CA ARG A 238 22.26 -18.20 13.80
C ARG A 238 21.95 -16.74 13.47
N ARG A 239 21.06 -16.18 14.31
CA ARG A 239 20.59 -14.78 14.41
C ARG A 239 21.71 -13.76 14.65
N GLY A 240 21.49 -12.55 14.14
CA GLY A 240 21.99 -11.28 14.68
C GLY A 240 20.85 -10.26 14.69
N SER A 241 20.57 -9.68 15.85
CA SER A 241 19.43 -8.80 16.15
C SER A 241 19.94 -7.39 16.47
N VAL A 242 19.50 -6.38 15.72
CA VAL A 242 19.73 -4.96 16.07
C VAL A 242 18.49 -4.07 15.85
N SER A 243 17.51 -4.47 15.02
CA SER A 243 16.37 -3.60 14.68
C SER A 243 15.23 -3.51 15.71
N HIS A 244 15.33 -4.19 16.87
CA HIS A 244 14.19 -4.31 17.79
C HIS A 244 14.04 -3.14 18.80
N LYS A 245 15.05 -2.29 18.96
CA LYS A 245 15.09 -1.27 20.05
C LYS A 245 14.67 0.15 19.67
N LEU A 246 14.28 0.39 18.41
CA LEU A 246 14.02 1.74 17.90
C LEU A 246 12.57 1.98 17.47
N ALA A 247 11.70 0.97 17.52
CA ALA A 247 10.33 1.03 17.00
C ALA A 247 9.28 1.52 18.01
N MET A 248 9.68 2.09 19.16
CA MET A 248 8.85 2.13 20.39
C MET A 248 8.66 3.55 20.98
N LEU A 249 8.23 4.54 20.18
CA LEU A 249 7.83 5.86 20.71
C LEU A 249 6.62 6.42 19.94
N ALA A 250 5.62 6.93 20.68
CA ALA A 250 4.54 7.74 20.11
C ALA A 250 5.11 8.94 19.35
N GLU A 251 4.85 8.98 18.04
CA GLU A 251 5.60 9.85 17.12
C GLU A 251 5.09 11.29 17.13
N SER A 252 5.99 12.20 17.48
CA SER A 252 5.77 13.65 17.34
C SER A 252 5.60 14.03 15.87
N VAL A 253 4.94 15.15 15.60
CA VAL A 253 4.76 15.69 14.23
C VAL A 253 6.12 15.83 13.50
N GLY A 254 7.20 16.20 14.21
CA GLY A 254 8.56 16.29 13.64
C GLY A 254 9.17 14.94 13.22
N THR A 255 8.76 13.82 13.81
CA THR A 255 9.16 12.48 13.39
C THR A 255 8.42 12.06 12.11
N LYS A 256 7.32 12.74 11.76
CA LYS A 256 6.48 12.42 10.59
C LYS A 256 6.99 13.04 9.29
N SER A 257 7.64 14.22 9.31
CA SER A 257 8.32 14.77 8.12
C SER A 257 9.60 14.06 7.75
N GLU A 258 10.29 13.48 8.73
CA GLU A 258 11.51 12.68 8.49
C GLU A 258 11.20 11.36 7.76
N LYS A 259 9.94 10.88 7.84
CA LYS A 259 9.50 9.69 7.11
C LYS A 259 9.32 9.96 5.61
N ARG A 260 9.79 9.01 4.80
CA ARG A 260 9.58 9.01 3.35
C ARG A 260 8.11 9.25 3.00
N LEU A 261 7.89 10.11 2.00
CA LEU A 261 6.56 10.52 1.51
C LEU A 261 5.66 11.15 2.59
N GLY A 262 6.22 11.81 3.61
CA GLY A 262 5.43 12.36 4.72
C GLY A 262 4.70 11.26 5.50
N GLY A 263 5.24 10.04 5.49
CA GLY A 263 4.62 8.88 6.11
C GLY A 263 3.40 8.30 5.39
N LEU A 264 3.22 8.57 4.09
CA LEU A 264 2.22 7.88 3.27
C LEU A 264 2.34 6.36 3.46
N ARG A 265 1.26 5.68 3.82
CA ARG A 265 1.26 4.21 3.87
C ARG A 265 1.27 3.68 2.45
N VAL A 266 2.31 2.92 2.10
CA VAL A 266 2.44 2.34 0.76
C VAL A 266 2.33 0.83 0.85
N ILE A 267 1.30 0.28 0.22
CA ILE A 267 1.00 -1.14 0.18
C ILE A 267 1.17 -1.64 -1.26
N THR A 268 2.00 -2.65 -1.45
CA THR A 268 2.09 -3.34 -2.74
C THR A 268 1.68 -4.78 -2.56
N ALA A 269 0.66 -5.23 -3.29
CA ALA A 269 0.18 -6.59 -3.27
C ALA A 269 0.68 -7.35 -4.50
N GLY A 270 0.92 -8.65 -4.33
CA GLY A 270 1.34 -9.56 -5.39
C GLY A 270 0.24 -9.84 -6.40
N GLY A 271 0.10 -11.08 -6.87
CA GLY A 271 -0.94 -11.45 -7.85
C GLY A 271 -2.38 -11.24 -7.35
N VAL A 272 -3.37 -11.43 -8.23
CA VAL A 272 -4.79 -11.06 -8.07
C VAL A 272 -5.40 -11.27 -6.66
N MET A 273 -5.28 -12.48 -6.10
CA MET A 273 -5.87 -12.82 -4.79
C MET A 273 -5.22 -12.04 -3.64
N SER A 274 -4.00 -11.56 -3.83
CA SER A 274 -3.27 -10.79 -2.82
C SER A 274 -3.86 -9.40 -2.59
N GLY A 275 -4.60 -8.86 -3.58
CA GLY A 275 -5.34 -7.61 -3.41
C GLY A 275 -6.45 -7.73 -2.36
N ILE A 276 -7.13 -8.88 -2.31
CA ILE A 276 -8.17 -9.17 -1.30
C ILE A 276 -7.53 -9.18 0.10
N ASP A 277 -6.45 -9.95 0.30
CA ASP A 277 -5.77 -10.03 1.60
C ASP A 277 -5.19 -8.69 2.06
N ALA A 278 -4.61 -7.92 1.13
CA ALA A 278 -4.10 -6.58 1.43
C ALA A 278 -5.24 -5.62 1.82
N THR A 279 -6.42 -5.78 1.22
CA THR A 279 -7.58 -4.95 1.55
C THR A 279 -8.20 -5.34 2.89
N LEU A 280 -8.16 -6.62 3.28
CA LEU A 280 -8.54 -7.03 4.64
C LEU A 280 -7.62 -6.37 5.69
N TYR A 281 -6.33 -6.27 5.40
CA TYR A 281 -5.43 -5.47 6.24
C TYR A 281 -5.81 -3.99 6.27
N VAL A 282 -6.13 -3.38 5.13
CA VAL A 282 -6.63 -2.00 5.08
C VAL A 282 -7.87 -1.81 5.94
N SER A 283 -8.86 -2.70 5.83
CA SER A 283 -10.05 -2.73 6.69
C SER A 283 -9.68 -2.81 8.16
N SER A 284 -8.72 -3.68 8.53
CA SER A 284 -8.28 -3.82 9.92
C SER A 284 -7.61 -2.56 10.47
N ALA A 285 -6.84 -1.87 9.63
CA ALA A 285 -6.03 -0.74 10.03
C ALA A 285 -6.83 0.58 10.07
N TYR A 286 -7.89 0.69 9.28
CA TYR A 286 -8.77 1.87 9.26
C TYR A 286 -10.01 1.72 10.16
N VAL A 287 -10.49 0.50 10.38
CA VAL A 287 -11.74 0.23 11.10
C VAL A 287 -11.45 -0.56 12.37
N SER A 288 -11.33 -1.89 12.25
CA SER A 288 -10.96 -2.81 13.32
C SER A 288 -10.65 -4.20 12.76
N VAL A 289 -9.91 -5.02 13.52
CA VAL A 289 -9.67 -6.43 13.18
C VAL A 289 -11.00 -7.18 13.06
N GLU A 290 -11.94 -6.97 13.98
CA GLU A 290 -13.27 -7.58 13.96
C GLU A 290 -14.05 -7.27 12.67
N ALA A 291 -14.03 -6.00 12.21
CA ALA A 291 -14.70 -5.61 10.97
C ALA A 291 -14.07 -6.29 9.74
N ALA A 292 -12.74 -6.43 9.72
CA ALA A 292 -12.04 -7.14 8.65
C ALA A 292 -12.32 -8.65 8.68
N GLU A 293 -12.32 -9.28 9.85
CA GLU A 293 -12.66 -10.70 10.00
C GLU A 293 -14.11 -10.98 9.61
N GLU A 294 -15.04 -10.08 9.94
CA GLU A 294 -16.44 -10.19 9.53
C GLU A 294 -16.60 -10.05 8.01
N ALA A 295 -15.91 -9.09 7.38
CA ALA A 295 -15.86 -8.97 5.94
C ALA A 295 -15.31 -10.25 5.29
N ALA A 296 -14.21 -10.80 5.82
CA ALA A 296 -13.64 -12.07 5.38
C ALA A 296 -14.62 -13.24 5.53
N ARG A 297 -15.37 -13.30 6.64
CA ARG A 297 -16.40 -14.31 6.89
C ARG A 297 -17.53 -14.22 5.85
N ILE A 298 -18.00 -13.02 5.53
CA ILE A 298 -19.08 -12.81 4.55
C ILE A 298 -18.65 -13.28 3.17
N ILE A 299 -17.45 -12.91 2.72
CA ILE A 299 -16.91 -13.32 1.41
C ILE A 299 -16.35 -14.75 1.40
N GLN A 300 -16.42 -15.46 2.54
CA GLN A 300 -15.92 -16.83 2.74
C GLN A 300 -14.41 -17.00 2.48
N HIS A 301 -13.62 -15.98 2.79
CA HIS A 301 -12.17 -15.96 2.60
C HIS A 301 -11.42 -16.20 3.92
N PHE A 302 -11.52 -17.42 4.47
CA PHE A 302 -10.94 -17.77 5.77
C PHE A 302 -9.45 -18.15 5.73
N ASP A 303 -8.89 -18.35 4.54
CA ASP A 303 -7.51 -18.79 4.32
C ASP A 303 -6.60 -17.64 3.85
N TRP A 304 -6.92 -16.40 4.26
CA TRP A 304 -6.09 -15.23 3.97
C TRP A 304 -4.64 -15.45 4.38
N GLN A 305 -3.73 -14.85 3.63
CA GLN A 305 -2.30 -14.95 3.84
C GLN A 305 -1.76 -13.63 4.38
N LYS A 306 -0.86 -13.74 5.37
CA LYS A 306 -0.29 -12.58 6.03
C LYS A 306 0.62 -11.76 5.12
N GLY A 307 0.42 -10.45 5.10
CA GLY A 307 1.35 -9.50 4.51
C GLY A 307 2.55 -9.23 5.40
N VAL A 308 3.58 -8.65 4.82
CA VAL A 308 4.81 -8.31 5.51
C VAL A 308 4.82 -6.83 5.81
N VAL A 309 4.87 -6.50 7.09
CA VAL A 309 5.14 -5.13 7.54
C VAL A 309 6.64 -4.93 7.56
N VAL A 310 7.06 -3.81 6.97
CA VAL A 310 8.45 -3.36 7.02
C VAL A 310 8.49 -1.98 7.63
N ASP A 311 9.17 -1.89 8.77
CA ASP A 311 9.50 -0.61 9.37
C ASP A 311 10.47 0.14 8.47
N SER A 312 10.24 1.45 8.36
CA SER A 312 11.11 2.38 7.64
C SER A 312 12.56 2.06 8.03
N VAL A 313 13.36 1.57 7.09
CA VAL A 313 14.79 1.35 7.35
C VAL A 313 15.38 2.73 7.62
N ASP A 314 15.89 2.94 8.84
CA ASP A 314 16.83 4.01 9.12
C ASP A 314 18.08 3.79 8.25
N PHE A 315 18.08 4.33 7.02
CA PHE A 315 19.23 4.27 6.12
C PHE A 315 20.46 4.99 6.71
N GLU A 316 20.28 5.81 7.76
CA GLU A 316 21.38 6.48 8.48
C GLU A 316 22.16 5.56 9.44
N LYS A 317 21.64 4.39 9.81
CA LYS A 317 22.31 3.50 10.77
C LYS A 317 23.34 2.54 10.17
N VAL A 318 23.50 2.52 8.84
CA VAL A 318 24.65 1.87 8.20
C VAL A 318 25.77 2.90 8.03
N THR A 319 26.26 3.42 9.15
CA THR A 319 27.57 4.09 9.14
C THR A 319 28.67 3.03 9.19
N THR A 320 29.79 3.35 8.55
CA THR A 320 30.92 2.52 8.17
C THR A 320 31.71 1.83 9.31
N SER A 321 31.13 1.64 10.50
CA SER A 321 31.77 0.91 11.59
C SER A 321 31.60 -0.61 11.53
N ASP A 322 30.64 -1.13 10.77
CA ASP A 322 30.34 -2.58 10.73
C ASP A 322 30.97 -3.32 9.54
N MET A 323 31.92 -2.68 8.83
CA MET A 323 32.66 -3.30 7.72
C MET A 323 34.18 -3.41 7.91
N TYR A 324 34.68 -3.44 9.15
CA TYR A 324 36.06 -3.88 9.45
C TYR A 324 36.16 -4.61 10.79
#